data_AF-A0A5C4Y5J0-F1
#
_entry.id   AF-A0A5C4Y5J0-F1
#
_cell.length_a   1.000
_cell.length_b   1.000
_cell.length_c   1.000
_cell.angle_alpha   90.00
_cell.angle_beta   90.00
_cell.angle_gamma   90.00
#
_symmetry.space_group_name_H-M   'P 1'
#
loop_
_entity.id
_entity.type
_entity.pdbx_description
1 polymer ?
#
loop_
_entity_poly.entity_id
_entity_poly.type
_entity_poly.pdbx_seq_one_letter_code
_entity_poly.pdbx_strand_id
1 'polypeptide(L)'
;MTQQAIQAVSTLINTLPEGVSAVRFYREYQAALRTGEIVAVPVADSFTIGCRKCKDDLVRTDLSFDRWYDKTVRSLALHRARQGVVAHAEDVTSGAVDFDRVAAQYREQLQARVAARTAVKRPKVRQTRSKPKLNDAGSERMAAPPQPRQGSEQGAVDPGATSTGED
;
A
#
# COMPACT_ATOMS: atom_id res chain seq x y z
N MET A 1 13.73 -26.57 -34.86
CA MET A 1 13.87 -27.15 -33.51
C MET A 1 14.02 -25.98 -32.55
N THR A 2 12.94 -25.57 -31.88
CA THR A 2 13.02 -24.54 -30.83
C THR A 2 13.65 -25.21 -29.61
N GLN A 3 14.84 -24.75 -29.21
CA GLN A 3 15.48 -25.22 -27.98
C GLN A 3 14.56 -24.89 -26.81
N GLN A 4 14.16 -25.91 -26.07
CA GLN A 4 13.60 -25.71 -24.74
C GLN A 4 14.76 -25.31 -23.83
N ALA A 5 14.70 -24.10 -23.27
CA ALA A 5 15.63 -23.67 -22.24
C ALA A 5 14.94 -23.74 -20.87
N ILE A 6 15.75 -23.82 -19.82
CA ILE A 6 15.30 -23.78 -18.44
C ILE A 6 15.90 -22.53 -17.82
N GLN A 7 15.07 -21.70 -17.20
CA GLN A 7 15.50 -20.42 -16.63
C GLN A 7 14.91 -20.22 -15.24
N ALA A 8 15.68 -19.61 -14.34
CA ALA A 8 15.18 -19.21 -13.04
C ALA A 8 14.23 -18.02 -13.16
N VAL A 9 13.13 -18.05 -12.40
CA VAL A 9 12.14 -16.96 -12.36
C VAL A 9 12.77 -15.66 -11.84
N SER A 10 13.72 -15.76 -10.91
CA SER A 10 14.52 -14.60 -10.48
C SER A 10 15.23 -13.91 -11.64
N THR A 11 15.79 -14.68 -12.60
CA THR A 11 16.47 -14.13 -13.78
C THR A 11 15.48 -13.47 -14.74
N LEU A 12 14.31 -14.08 -14.93
CA LEU A 12 13.23 -13.50 -15.74
C LEU A 12 12.75 -12.16 -15.16
N ILE A 13 12.62 -12.08 -13.84
CA ILE A 13 12.19 -10.87 -13.15
C ILE A 13 13.23 -9.75 -13.26
N ASN A 14 14.51 -10.09 -13.18
CA ASN A 14 15.62 -9.13 -13.32
C ASN A 14 15.77 -8.60 -14.76
N THR A 15 15.26 -9.35 -15.75
CA THR A 15 15.31 -8.98 -17.18
C THR A 15 14.01 -8.36 -17.68
N LEU A 16 13.03 -8.12 -16.79
CA LEU A 16 11.79 -7.47 -17.17
C LEU A 16 12.04 -6.07 -17.74
N PRO A 17 11.31 -5.68 -18.79
CA PRO A 17 11.46 -4.35 -19.38
C PRO A 17 11.06 -3.25 -18.40
N GLU A 18 11.72 -2.11 -18.53
CA GLU A 18 11.42 -0.94 -17.72
C GLU A 18 9.95 -0.54 -17.90
N GLY A 19 9.22 -0.43 -16.79
CA GLY A 19 7.78 -0.19 -16.85
C GLY A 19 6.96 -1.31 -16.23
N VAL A 20 7.44 -2.56 -16.29
CA VAL A 20 6.70 -3.71 -15.78
C VAL A 20 6.95 -3.88 -14.29
N SER A 21 5.88 -4.06 -13.52
CA SER A 21 5.99 -4.32 -12.08
C SER A 21 6.34 -5.79 -11.84
N ALA A 22 7.54 -6.06 -11.33
CA ALA A 22 7.99 -7.39 -10.92
C ALA A 22 7.00 -8.10 -9.98
N VAL A 23 6.40 -7.36 -9.04
CA VAL A 23 5.39 -7.90 -8.11
C VAL A 23 4.13 -8.37 -8.85
N ARG A 24 3.67 -7.61 -9.85
CA ARG A 24 2.49 -8.01 -10.64
C ARG A 24 2.81 -9.16 -11.57
N PHE A 25 3.97 -9.11 -12.24
CA PHE A 25 4.44 -10.21 -13.09
C PHE A 25 4.49 -11.52 -12.31
N TYR A 26 5.07 -11.52 -11.11
CA TYR A 26 5.15 -12.73 -10.28
C TYR A 26 3.76 -13.27 -9.86
N ARG A 27 2.76 -12.38 -9.67
CA ARG A 27 1.38 -12.81 -9.40
C ARG A 27 0.74 -13.51 -10.60
N GLU A 28 0.90 -12.97 -11.80
CA GLU A 28 0.40 -13.58 -13.04
C GLU A 28 1.11 -14.92 -13.29
N TYR A 29 2.42 -14.99 -13.06
CA TYR A 29 3.19 -16.23 -13.12
C TYR A 29 2.62 -17.31 -12.20
N GLN A 30 2.37 -16.98 -10.92
CA GLN A 30 1.77 -17.93 -9.98
C GLN A 30 0.34 -18.35 -10.37
N ALA A 31 -0.41 -17.49 -11.05
CA ALA A 31 -1.73 -17.84 -11.57
C ALA A 31 -1.60 -18.84 -12.74
N ALA A 32 -0.68 -18.59 -13.67
CA ALA A 32 -0.42 -19.46 -14.82
C ALA A 32 0.12 -20.84 -14.41
N LEU A 33 0.91 -20.94 -13.34
CA LEU A 33 1.29 -22.23 -12.76
C LEU A 33 0.08 -23.00 -12.22
N ARG A 34 -0.85 -22.31 -11.56
CA ARG A 34 -2.05 -22.93 -10.99
C ARG A 34 -3.02 -23.44 -12.06
N THR A 35 -3.06 -22.78 -13.23
CA THR A 35 -3.88 -23.21 -14.36
C THR A 35 -3.19 -24.26 -15.24
N GLY A 36 -1.89 -24.50 -15.03
CA GLY A 36 -1.08 -25.42 -15.84
C GLY A 36 -0.69 -24.86 -17.22
N GLU A 37 -0.86 -23.55 -17.44
CA GLU A 37 -0.41 -22.87 -18.66
C GLU A 37 1.12 -22.86 -18.78
N ILE A 38 1.80 -22.88 -17.64
CA ILE A 38 3.26 -22.92 -17.53
C ILE A 38 3.69 -24.09 -16.66
N VAL A 39 4.86 -24.65 -16.97
CA VAL A 39 5.50 -25.71 -16.18
C VAL A 39 6.76 -25.16 -15.50
N ALA A 40 6.81 -25.28 -14.18
CA ALA A 40 7.99 -24.92 -13.38
C ALA A 40 8.25 -25.94 -12.27
N VAL A 41 9.49 -25.95 -11.79
CA VAL A 41 9.97 -26.80 -10.69
C VAL A 41 10.51 -25.90 -9.58
N PRO A 42 10.01 -26.03 -8.32
CA PRO A 42 10.52 -25.22 -7.23
C PRO A 42 11.95 -25.60 -6.87
N VAL A 43 12.79 -24.61 -6.54
CA VAL A 43 14.16 -24.83 -6.07
C VAL A 43 14.35 -24.34 -4.63
N ALA A 44 15.44 -24.78 -3.99
CA ALA A 44 15.74 -24.40 -2.61
C ALA A 44 15.98 -22.89 -2.45
N ASP A 45 16.44 -22.26 -3.54
CA ASP A 45 16.79 -20.85 -3.60
C ASP A 45 15.59 -19.94 -3.35
N SER A 46 15.89 -18.70 -3.02
CA SER A 46 14.89 -17.69 -2.73
C SER A 46 15.43 -16.33 -3.16
N PHE A 47 14.54 -15.48 -3.64
CA PHE A 47 14.88 -14.14 -4.11
C PHE A 47 13.88 -13.12 -3.56
N THR A 48 14.21 -11.84 -3.67
CA THR A 48 13.38 -10.77 -3.09
C THR A 48 12.71 -9.96 -4.18
N ILE A 49 11.40 -9.78 -4.08
CA ILE A 49 10.61 -8.90 -4.96
C ILE A 49 10.01 -7.77 -4.11
N GLY A 50 10.51 -6.55 -4.29
CA GLY A 50 10.16 -5.42 -3.43
C GLY A 50 10.57 -5.70 -1.98
N CYS A 51 9.60 -5.80 -1.07
CA CYS A 51 9.86 -6.08 0.35
C CYS A 51 9.59 -7.54 0.75
N ARG A 52 9.37 -8.45 -0.20
CA ARG A 52 8.98 -9.84 0.08
C ARG A 52 10.01 -10.84 -0.42
N LYS A 53 10.31 -11.84 0.41
CA LYS A 53 11.10 -13.02 0.03
C LYS A 53 10.19 -14.06 -0.62
N CYS A 54 10.56 -14.52 -1.81
CA CYS A 54 9.83 -15.48 -2.62
C CYS A 54 10.72 -16.72 -2.86
N LYS A 55 10.09 -17.88 -3.04
CA LYS A 55 10.78 -19.09 -3.51
C LYS A 55 11.06 -18.95 -5.00
N ASP A 56 12.26 -19.34 -5.40
CA ASP A 56 12.62 -19.37 -6.81
C ASP A 56 12.15 -20.68 -7.43
N ASP A 57 11.85 -20.62 -8.72
CA ASP A 57 11.45 -21.77 -9.52
C ASP A 57 12.28 -21.78 -10.81
N LEU A 58 12.55 -22.97 -11.32
CA LEU A 58 13.06 -23.18 -12.67
C LEU A 58 11.88 -23.39 -13.61
N VAL A 59 11.69 -22.47 -14.55
CA VAL A 59 10.63 -22.53 -15.55
C VAL A 59 11.17 -23.10 -16.86
N ARG A 60 10.35 -23.91 -17.54
CA ARG A 60 10.64 -24.32 -18.91
C ARG A 60 10.20 -23.22 -19.87
N THR A 61 11.13 -22.64 -20.62
CA THR A 61 10.86 -21.63 -21.64
C THR A 61 10.64 -22.32 -22.99
N ASP A 62 9.40 -22.76 -23.19
CA ASP A 62 8.91 -23.29 -24.47
C ASP A 62 8.01 -22.26 -25.19
N LEU A 63 7.50 -22.60 -26.37
CA LEU A 63 6.68 -21.68 -27.16
C LEU A 63 5.41 -21.22 -26.41
N SER A 64 4.85 -22.07 -25.54
CA SER A 64 3.68 -21.71 -24.74
C SER A 64 4.07 -20.68 -23.69
N PHE A 65 5.20 -20.88 -23.01
CA PHE A 65 5.76 -19.90 -22.09
C PHE A 65 6.04 -18.57 -22.78
N ASP A 66 6.69 -18.57 -23.95
CA ASP A 66 7.04 -17.33 -24.67
C ASP A 66 5.78 -16.52 -25.03
N ARG A 67 4.74 -17.20 -25.52
CA ARG A 67 3.44 -16.57 -25.82
C ARG A 67 2.80 -15.97 -24.57
N TRP A 68 2.80 -16.72 -23.48
CA TRP A 68 2.27 -16.24 -22.20
C TRP A 68 3.08 -15.04 -21.69
N TYR A 69 4.40 -15.12 -21.75
CA TYR A 69 5.33 -14.09 -21.28
C TYR A 69 5.11 -12.79 -22.04
N ASP A 70 5.12 -12.84 -23.37
CA ASP A 70 4.91 -11.67 -24.23
C ASP A 70 3.55 -11.02 -23.97
N LYS A 71 2.49 -11.82 -23.89
CA LYS A 71 1.14 -11.32 -23.59
C LYS A 71 1.09 -10.64 -22.22
N THR A 72 1.67 -11.27 -21.21
CA THR A 72 1.68 -10.79 -19.82
C THR A 72 2.48 -9.51 -19.68
N VAL A 73 3.71 -9.47 -20.21
CA VAL A 73 4.57 -8.28 -20.21
C VAL A 73 3.88 -7.11 -20.89
N ARG A 74 3.27 -7.34 -22.06
CA ARG A 74 2.56 -6.30 -22.81
C ARG A 74 1.35 -5.76 -22.05
N SER A 75 0.57 -6.64 -21.43
CA SER A 75 -0.56 -6.26 -20.57
C SER A 75 -0.11 -5.41 -19.37
N LEU A 76 0.96 -5.84 -18.69
CA LEU A 76 1.47 -5.14 -17.51
C LEU A 76 2.11 -3.78 -17.84
N ALA A 77 2.74 -3.63 -19.01
CA ALA A 77 3.28 -2.35 -19.47
C ALA A 77 2.17 -1.30 -19.65
N LEU A 78 1.00 -1.70 -20.20
CA LEU A 78 -0.13 -0.79 -20.39
C LEU A 78 -0.75 -0.28 -19.08
N HIS A 79 -0.84 -1.16 -18.08
CA HIS A 79 -1.36 -0.79 -16.77
C HIS A 79 -0.56 0.32 -16.08
N ARG A 80 0.73 0.50 -16.42
CA ARG A 80 1.54 1.62 -15.92
C ARG A 80 1.35 2.87 -16.79
N ALA A 81 1.26 2.73 -18.11
CA ALA A 81 1.12 3.85 -19.04
C ALA A 81 -0.19 4.63 -18.84
N ARG A 82 -1.27 3.97 -18.39
CA ARG A 82 -2.51 4.63 -17.99
C ARG A 82 -3.03 3.96 -16.72
N GLN A 83 -3.15 4.71 -15.63
CA GLN A 83 -3.86 4.25 -14.44
C GLN A 83 -5.34 4.03 -14.80
N GLY A 84 -5.70 2.87 -15.35
CA GLY A 84 -7.07 2.60 -15.75
C GLY A 84 -7.34 1.35 -16.57
N VAL A 85 -8.62 1.25 -16.95
CA VAL A 85 -9.18 0.17 -17.76
C VAL A 85 -8.60 0.30 -19.17
N VAL A 86 -7.70 -0.61 -19.53
CA VAL A 86 -7.05 -0.67 -20.83
C VAL A 86 -7.06 -2.12 -21.30
N ALA A 87 -7.58 -2.34 -22.49
CA ALA A 87 -7.51 -3.63 -23.20
C ALA A 87 -6.70 -3.43 -24.49
N HIS A 88 -5.97 -4.46 -24.93
CA HIS A 88 -5.31 -4.46 -26.24
C HIS A 88 -6.36 -4.49 -27.35
N ALA A 89 -6.11 -3.78 -28.46
CA ALA A 89 -7.04 -3.76 -29.59
C ALA A 89 -7.23 -5.16 -30.17
N GLU A 90 -6.18 -5.97 -30.18
CA GLU A 90 -6.19 -7.36 -30.63
C GLU A 90 -7.04 -8.24 -29.72
N ASP A 91 -6.99 -8.05 -28.39
CA ASP A 91 -7.79 -8.80 -27.43
C ASP A 91 -9.29 -8.43 -27.52
N VAL A 92 -9.59 -7.17 -27.82
CA VAL A 92 -10.96 -6.68 -28.05
C VAL A 92 -11.51 -7.23 -29.36
N THR A 93 -10.73 -7.14 -30.44
CA THR A 93 -11.15 -7.58 -31.78
C THR A 93 -11.23 -9.10 -31.91
N SER A 94 -10.40 -9.85 -31.17
CA SER A 94 -10.46 -11.31 -31.10
C SER A 94 -11.56 -11.83 -30.15
N GLY A 95 -12.20 -10.96 -29.38
CA GLY A 95 -13.21 -11.34 -28.38
C GLY A 95 -12.64 -12.04 -27.14
N ALA A 96 -11.31 -12.02 -26.95
CA ALA A 96 -10.67 -12.53 -25.74
C ALA A 96 -11.06 -11.73 -24.48
N VAL A 97 -11.58 -10.52 -24.67
CA VAL A 97 -12.08 -9.64 -23.63
C VAL A 97 -13.50 -9.20 -23.96
N ASP A 98 -14.39 -9.28 -22.98
CA ASP A 98 -15.76 -8.77 -23.07
C ASP A 98 -15.74 -7.24 -23.19
N PHE A 99 -16.05 -6.75 -24.39
CA PHE A 99 -16.02 -5.33 -24.73
C PHE A 99 -16.97 -4.51 -23.85
N ASP A 100 -18.19 -4.98 -23.62
CA ASP A 100 -19.21 -4.23 -22.88
C ASP A 100 -18.82 -4.08 -21.42
N ARG A 101 -18.24 -5.14 -20.84
CA ARG A 101 -17.71 -5.11 -19.48
C ARG A 101 -16.56 -4.12 -19.34
N VAL A 102 -15.62 -4.11 -20.29
CA VAL A 102 -14.48 -3.17 -20.29
C VAL A 102 -14.96 -1.74 -20.51
N ALA A 103 -15.92 -1.50 -21.41
CA ALA A 103 -16.51 -0.19 -21.63
C ALA A 103 -17.25 0.32 -20.38
N ALA A 104 -17.95 -0.55 -19.64
CA ALA A 104 -18.61 -0.19 -18.39
C ALA A 104 -17.60 0.24 -17.31
N GLN A 105 -16.55 -0.54 -17.08
CA GLN A 105 -15.49 -0.19 -16.14
C GLN A 105 -14.78 1.12 -16.54
N TYR A 106 -14.57 1.34 -17.84
CA TYR A 106 -13.98 2.59 -18.33
C TYR A 106 -14.86 3.80 -18.02
N ARG A 107 -16.18 3.70 -18.19
CA ARG A 107 -17.14 4.76 -17.83
C ARG A 107 -17.10 5.08 -16.33
N GLU A 108 -17.12 4.06 -15.48
CA GLU A 108 -17.03 4.22 -14.02
C GLU A 108 -15.74 4.95 -13.63
N GLN A 109 -14.62 4.58 -14.27
CA GLN A 109 -13.35 5.22 -13.99
C GLN A 109 -13.33 6.70 -14.42
N LEU A 110 -13.91 7.04 -15.58
CA LEU A 110 -14.03 8.43 -15.99
C LEU A 110 -14.85 9.25 -14.98
N GLN A 111 -15.96 8.69 -14.51
CA GLN A 111 -16.78 9.32 -13.46
C GLN A 111 -16.00 9.52 -12.17
N ALA A 112 -15.27 8.49 -11.70
CA ALA A 112 -14.43 8.58 -10.50
C ALA A 112 -13.34 9.65 -10.64
N ARG A 113 -12.71 9.78 -11.81
CA ARG A 113 -11.72 10.83 -12.09
C ARG A 113 -12.33 12.22 -12.09
N VAL A 114 -13.52 12.39 -12.67
CA VAL A 114 -14.24 13.66 -12.64
C VAL A 114 -14.63 14.03 -11.21
N ALA A 115 -15.18 13.09 -10.44
CA ALA A 115 -15.54 13.29 -9.04
C ALA A 115 -14.33 13.64 -8.15
N ALA A 116 -13.18 12.97 -8.34
CA ALA A 116 -11.96 13.29 -7.62
C ALA A 116 -11.47 14.72 -7.93
N ARG A 117 -11.56 15.16 -9.19
CA ARG A 117 -11.19 16.52 -9.60
C ARG A 117 -12.12 17.60 -9.04
N THR A 118 -13.41 17.30 -8.87
CA THR A 118 -14.36 18.24 -8.28
C THR A 118 -14.29 18.27 -6.74
N ALA A 119 -13.95 17.15 -6.09
CA ALA A 119 -13.78 17.06 -4.64
C ALA A 119 -12.56 17.85 -4.10
N VAL A 120 -11.49 17.98 -4.89
CA VAL A 120 -10.27 18.73 -4.52
C VAL A 120 -10.52 20.24 -4.36
N LYS A 121 -11.62 20.79 -4.90
CA LYS A 121 -11.98 22.22 -4.74
C LYS A 121 -12.66 22.58 -3.42
N ARG A 122 -12.95 21.62 -2.54
CA ARG A 122 -13.52 21.92 -1.22
C ARG A 122 -12.40 22.02 -0.17
N PRO A 123 -12.16 23.19 0.45
CA PRO A 123 -11.18 23.31 1.50
C PRO A 123 -11.59 22.40 2.67
N LYS A 124 -10.67 21.52 3.06
CA LYS A 124 -10.84 20.61 4.19
C LYS A 124 -10.91 21.45 5.47
N VAL A 125 -12.12 21.71 5.96
CA VAL A 125 -12.34 22.34 7.28
C VAL A 125 -11.69 21.45 8.32
N ARG A 126 -10.56 21.93 8.84
CA ARG A 126 -9.74 21.26 9.85
C ARG A 126 -10.53 21.34 11.17
N GLN A 127 -11.34 20.32 11.47
CA GLN A 127 -11.95 20.21 12.79
C GLN A 127 -10.84 19.97 13.82
N THR A 128 -10.42 21.06 14.47
CA THR A 128 -9.68 21.00 15.72
C THR A 128 -10.55 20.31 16.76
N ARG A 129 -10.08 19.15 17.24
CA ARG A 129 -10.62 18.44 18.41
C ARG A 129 -10.67 19.40 19.61
N SER A 130 -11.83 19.97 19.88
CA SER A 130 -12.14 20.54 21.20
C SER A 130 -12.44 19.36 22.14
N LYS A 131 -11.55 19.13 23.11
CA LYS A 131 -11.79 18.18 24.21
C LYS A 131 -12.97 18.67 25.05
N PRO A 132 -13.96 17.84 25.42
CA PRO A 132 -14.98 18.21 26.40
C PRO A 132 -14.33 18.21 27.79
N LYS A 133 -14.33 19.36 28.48
CA LYS A 133 -14.02 19.44 29.91
C LYS A 133 -15.31 19.18 30.68
N LEU A 134 -15.34 18.05 31.38
CA LEU A 134 -16.29 17.75 32.44
C LEU A 134 -16.12 18.83 33.53
N ASN A 135 -17.19 19.50 33.94
CA ASN A 135 -17.30 20.16 35.23
C ASN A 135 -18.79 20.33 35.55
N ASP A 136 -19.27 19.47 36.44
CA ASP A 136 -20.53 19.62 37.15
C ASP A 136 -20.17 19.99 38.59
N ALA A 137 -20.57 21.18 39.03
CA ALA A 137 -20.90 21.51 40.43
C ALA A 137 -21.14 23.02 40.59
N GLY A 138 -22.41 23.39 40.81
CA GLY A 138 -22.79 24.25 41.93
C GLY A 138 -22.75 25.76 41.72
N SER A 139 -23.90 26.33 41.34
CA SER A 139 -24.22 27.75 41.53
C SER A 139 -24.94 27.97 42.87
N GLU A 140 -24.45 28.96 43.63
CA GLU A 140 -25.16 29.86 44.55
C GLU A 140 -25.83 29.34 45.85
N ARG A 141 -25.30 29.80 47.01
CA ARG A 141 -26.11 30.43 48.08
C ARG A 141 -25.27 31.25 49.07
N MET A 142 -25.90 32.32 49.56
CA MET A 142 -25.35 33.51 50.24
C MET A 142 -25.05 33.37 51.75
N ALA A 143 -24.26 34.35 52.25
CA ALA A 143 -24.41 35.13 53.51
C ALA A 143 -23.40 34.97 54.69
N ALA A 144 -22.43 35.91 54.76
CA ALA A 144 -21.97 36.77 55.89
C ALA A 144 -21.37 36.18 57.23
N PRO A 145 -20.80 36.99 58.17
CA PRO A 145 -19.41 37.50 58.27
C PRO A 145 -18.68 37.10 59.63
N PRO A 146 -17.77 37.89 60.27
CA PRO A 146 -16.30 37.75 60.29
C PRO A 146 -15.60 37.41 61.66
N GLN A 147 -14.25 37.22 61.61
CA GLN A 147 -13.20 37.35 62.69
C GLN A 147 -13.02 36.23 63.75
N PRO A 148 -11.91 36.17 64.55
CA PRO A 148 -10.49 36.53 64.33
C PRO A 148 -9.45 35.51 64.92
N ARG A 149 -8.15 35.76 64.64
CA ARG A 149 -6.92 35.47 65.45
C ARG A 149 -6.59 34.04 65.94
N GLN A 150 -5.42 33.54 65.53
CA GLN A 150 -4.21 33.18 66.34
C GLN A 150 -3.26 32.41 65.40
N GLY A 151 -2.01 32.86 65.20
CA GLY A 151 -0.84 32.46 66.01
C GLY A 151 -0.46 31.02 65.65
N SER A 152 0.72 30.63 65.19
CA SER A 152 2.08 31.15 65.29
C SER A 152 2.92 30.34 64.29
N GLU A 153 3.82 30.98 63.55
CA GLU A 153 5.28 30.79 63.69
C GLU A 153 5.84 29.44 63.23
N GLN A 154 6.66 29.50 62.17
CA GLN A 154 8.04 28.98 62.04
C GLN A 154 8.29 28.82 60.54
N GLY A 155 9.07 29.71 59.91
CA GLY A 155 10.53 29.75 60.07
C GLY A 155 11.12 28.72 59.11
N ALA A 156 11.30 29.07 57.84
CA ALA A 156 12.59 29.50 57.29
C ALA A 156 13.73 28.50 57.60
N VAL A 157 14.23 27.78 56.60
CA VAL A 157 15.53 28.04 55.94
C VAL A 157 15.88 26.90 54.94
N ASP A 158 16.07 27.28 53.68
CA ASP A 158 17.09 26.73 52.76
C ASP A 158 18.47 27.18 53.33
N PRO A 159 19.66 26.54 53.14
CA PRO A 159 20.12 25.87 51.90
C PRO A 159 21.12 24.69 52.05
N GLY A 160 21.43 24.02 50.94
CA GLY A 160 22.83 23.80 50.55
C GLY A 160 23.48 22.41 50.71
N ALA A 161 23.95 21.92 49.56
CA ALA A 161 25.31 21.42 49.29
C ALA A 161 25.65 19.91 49.40
N THR A 162 25.92 19.36 48.20
CA THR A 162 27.14 18.61 47.79
C THR A 162 27.40 17.15 48.18
N SER A 163 28.13 16.51 47.25
CA SER A 163 29.00 15.32 47.35
C SER A 163 28.33 13.98 46.94
N THR A 164 28.60 13.39 45.76
CA THR A 164 29.84 12.79 45.21
C THR A 164 30.18 11.41 45.83
N GLY A 165 30.37 10.41 44.95
CA GLY A 165 30.87 9.04 45.18
C GLY A 165 30.02 8.03 44.37
N GLU A 166 30.44 7.36 43.29
CA GLU A 166 31.61 6.46 43.12
C GLU A 166 31.73 5.55 44.36
N ASP A 167 31.37 4.27 44.31
CA ASP A 167 31.87 3.19 43.45
C ASP A 167 30.76 2.16 43.12
#